data_AF-A0A3M9Z646-F1
#
_entry.id   AF-A0A3M9Z646-F1
#
_cell.length_a   1.000
_cell.length_b   1.000
_cell.length_c   1.000
_cell.angle_alpha   90.00
_cell.angle_beta   90.00
_cell.angle_gamma   90.00
#
_symmetry.space_group_name_H-M   'P 1'
#
loop_
_entity.id
_entity.type
_entity.pdbx_description
1 polymer ?
#
loop_
_entity_poly.entity_id
_entity_poly.type
_entity_poly.pdbx_seq_one_letter_code
_entity_poly.pdbx_strand_id
1 'polypeptide(L)'
;MKSLLTFVAHPMVALSLLLHGLLLAMPLPPAPEPIPEEEPEEEVQISSLKSLTRPAPKPTPTPVATPTPLQPKPPVQKPVVARPPVPPPVPTPTPIAPSPTPTPTVAATPTPVATPAVEASPSPEADQELQDFLGQFQSSIGGVGADETAGLGIPYYLFQQPELFFTPDSLAAADSNGTEPVRVDGIDDILWASRKRPDAVYQELQTLFEGFSFTEAGEYGGGTLYQVTKGSTVRFINLIQSTDRTATFVVIWNRDPNVPAATATMPVPAAAQ
;
A
#
# COMPACT_ATOMS: atom_id res chain seq x y z
N MET A 1 4.11 24.57 54.70
CA MET A 1 5.49 24.61 54.18
C MET A 1 6.03 23.23 53.74
N LYS A 2 5.20 22.28 53.29
CA LYS A 2 5.65 20.94 52.84
C LYS A 2 5.50 20.68 51.33
N SER A 3 4.95 21.62 50.55
CA SER A 3 4.71 21.42 49.10
C SER A 3 5.81 21.90 48.17
N LEU A 4 6.90 22.50 48.67
CA LEU A 4 7.96 23.04 47.82
C LEU A 4 9.13 22.08 47.53
N LEU A 5 9.17 20.89 48.15
CA LEU A 5 10.31 19.97 47.98
C LEU A 5 10.12 18.90 46.89
N THR A 6 8.94 18.75 46.29
CA THR A 6 8.67 17.66 45.33
C THR A 6 9.15 17.96 43.91
N PHE A 7 9.51 19.20 43.59
CA PHE A 7 9.92 19.60 42.24
C PHE A 7 11.32 19.11 41.83
N VAL A 8 12.15 18.68 42.79
CA VAL A 8 13.53 18.22 42.48
C VAL A 8 13.55 16.79 41.91
N ALA A 9 12.51 15.97 42.15
CA ALA A 9 12.52 14.56 41.76
C ALA A 9 12.20 14.28 40.29
N HIS A 10 11.69 15.27 39.53
CA HIS A 10 11.23 15.05 38.15
C HIS A 10 11.68 16.18 37.22
N PRO A 11 12.98 16.27 36.89
CA PRO A 11 13.52 17.35 36.06
C PRO A 11 12.85 17.43 34.69
N MET A 12 12.46 16.29 34.11
CA MET A 12 11.77 16.24 32.81
C MET A 12 10.38 16.90 32.85
N VAL A 13 9.65 16.80 33.96
CA VAL A 13 8.33 17.43 34.11
C VAL A 13 8.47 18.96 34.20
N ALA A 14 9.46 19.44 34.94
CA ALA A 14 9.76 20.87 35.02
C ALA A 14 10.16 21.45 33.65
N LEU A 15 10.97 20.70 32.89
CA LEU A 15 11.39 21.09 31.54
C LEU A 15 10.21 21.14 30.57
N SER A 16 9.29 20.17 30.64
CA SER A 16 8.06 20.15 29.84
C SER A 16 7.13 21.33 30.16
N LEU A 17 6.96 21.65 31.44
CA LEU A 17 6.12 22.79 31.87
C LEU A 17 6.74 24.13 31.48
N LEU A 18 8.07 24.26 31.56
CA LEU A 18 8.78 25.46 31.13
C LEU A 18 8.69 25.65 29.62
N LEU A 19 8.85 24.57 28.83
CA LEU A 19 8.75 24.64 27.38
C LEU A 19 7.32 25.01 26.93
N HIS A 20 6.29 24.41 27.53
CA HIS A 20 4.90 24.77 27.25
C HIS A 20 4.60 26.22 27.66
N GLY A 21 5.14 26.68 28.79
CA GLY A 21 5.01 28.07 29.21
C GLY A 21 5.63 29.05 28.22
N LEU A 22 6.81 28.73 27.69
CA LEU A 22 7.48 29.54 26.67
C LEU A 22 6.66 29.60 25.37
N LEU A 23 6.07 28.48 24.97
CA LEU A 23 5.28 28.36 23.74
C LEU A 23 3.98 29.18 23.81
N LEU A 24 3.35 29.26 24.99
CA LEU A 24 2.18 30.10 25.23
C LEU A 24 2.51 31.60 25.37
N ALA A 25 3.75 31.93 25.73
CA ALA A 25 4.22 33.31 25.85
C ALA A 25 4.70 33.90 24.51
N MET A 26 4.86 33.09 23.46
CA MET A 26 5.15 33.61 22.14
C MET A 26 3.95 34.44 21.64
N PRO A 27 4.19 35.70 21.21
CA PRO A 27 3.13 36.52 20.64
C PRO A 27 2.58 35.81 19.41
N LEU A 28 1.26 35.59 19.35
CA LEU A 28 0.64 35.08 18.15
C LEU A 28 1.00 36.02 16.99
N PRO A 29 1.39 35.49 15.82
CA PRO A 29 1.53 36.32 14.64
C PRO A 29 0.23 37.09 14.44
N PRO A 30 0.30 38.39 14.10
CA PRO A 30 -0.88 39.18 13.82
C PRO A 30 -1.72 38.43 12.78
N ALA A 31 -3.04 38.40 13.00
CA ALA A 31 -3.96 37.80 12.05
C ALA A 31 -3.63 38.39 10.66
N PRO A 32 -3.50 37.54 9.61
CA PRO A 32 -3.25 38.01 8.27
C PRO A 32 -4.24 39.13 7.97
N GLU A 33 -3.71 40.29 7.56
CA GLU A 33 -4.58 41.40 7.17
C GLU A 33 -5.59 40.88 6.15
N PRO A 34 -6.89 41.21 6.28
CA PRO A 34 -7.89 40.80 5.31
C PRO A 34 -7.39 41.27 3.94
N ILE A 35 -7.05 40.30 3.09
CA ILE A 35 -6.65 40.56 1.72
C ILE A 35 -7.78 41.42 1.13
N PRO A 36 -7.48 42.63 0.63
CA PRO A 36 -8.48 43.47 -0.01
C PRO A 36 -9.24 42.61 -1.00
N GLU A 37 -10.54 42.48 -0.79
CA GLU A 37 -11.47 41.82 -1.71
C GLU A 37 -11.28 42.52 -3.05
N GLU A 38 -10.53 41.90 -3.97
CA GLU A 38 -10.28 42.42 -5.30
C GLU A 38 -11.66 42.69 -5.91
N GLU A 39 -11.94 43.97 -6.18
CA GLU A 39 -13.10 44.34 -6.97
C GLU A 39 -13.05 43.50 -8.26
N PRO A 40 -14.15 42.84 -8.64
CA PRO A 40 -14.17 41.97 -9.80
C PRO A 40 -13.75 42.78 -11.02
N GLU A 41 -12.53 42.52 -11.51
CA GLU A 41 -12.07 43.02 -12.79
C GLU A 41 -13.10 42.60 -13.85
N GLU A 42 -13.55 43.59 -14.63
CA GLU A 42 -14.57 43.42 -15.67
C GLU A 42 -14.28 42.18 -16.51
N GLU A 43 -15.22 41.23 -16.49
CA GLU A 43 -15.30 40.10 -17.41
C GLU A 43 -15.22 40.63 -18.86
N VAL A 44 -14.05 40.47 -19.47
CA VAL A 44 -13.91 40.59 -20.91
C VAL A 44 -14.74 39.49 -21.54
N GLN A 45 -15.78 39.90 -22.28
CA GLN A 45 -16.75 39.05 -22.95
C GLN A 45 -16.10 38.04 -23.90
N ILE A 46 -15.73 36.87 -23.40
CA ILE A 46 -15.39 35.73 -24.24
C ILE A 46 -16.69 35.00 -24.58
N SER A 47 -17.21 35.34 -25.76
CA SER A 47 -18.01 34.49 -26.64
C SER A 47 -19.06 33.58 -25.97
N SER A 48 -20.29 34.08 -26.01
CA SER A 48 -21.57 33.45 -25.71
C SER A 48 -21.66 31.94 -26.06
N LEU A 49 -21.33 31.09 -25.10
CA LEU A 49 -21.85 29.72 -25.08
C LEU A 49 -23.31 29.76 -24.62
N LYS A 50 -24.19 29.84 -25.61
CA LYS A 50 -25.50 29.18 -25.68
C LYS A 50 -26.05 28.76 -24.31
N SER A 51 -26.88 29.64 -23.75
CA SER A 51 -27.70 29.42 -22.55
C SER A 51 -28.33 28.03 -22.54
N LEU A 52 -27.83 27.17 -21.65
CA LEU A 52 -28.54 25.98 -21.21
C LEU A 52 -29.71 26.44 -20.35
N THR A 53 -30.89 26.44 -20.97
CA THR A 53 -32.18 26.63 -20.30
C THR A 53 -32.25 25.65 -19.14
N ARG A 54 -32.20 26.18 -17.91
CA ARG A 54 -32.41 25.40 -16.69
C ARG A 54 -33.76 24.68 -16.82
N PRO A 55 -33.80 23.33 -16.81
CA PRO A 55 -35.07 22.61 -16.86
C PRO A 55 -35.92 23.04 -15.67
N ALA A 56 -37.19 23.34 -15.92
CA ALA A 56 -38.15 23.62 -14.86
C ALA A 56 -38.11 22.49 -13.82
N PRO A 57 -38.21 22.81 -12.51
CA PRO A 57 -38.23 21.81 -11.46
C PRO A 57 -39.32 20.79 -11.76
N LYS A 58 -38.90 19.54 -11.98
CA LYS A 58 -39.79 18.41 -12.19
C LYS A 58 -40.68 18.30 -10.95
N PRO A 59 -42.01 18.16 -11.10
CA PRO A 59 -42.93 18.09 -9.97
C PRO A 59 -42.48 17.00 -9.00
N THR A 60 -42.35 17.37 -7.73
CA THR A 60 -42.11 16.46 -6.62
C THR A 60 -43.17 15.34 -6.71
N PRO A 61 -42.77 14.07 -6.88
CA PRO A 61 -43.72 12.99 -6.98
C PRO A 61 -44.51 12.91 -5.67
N THR A 62 -45.84 13.01 -5.77
CA THR A 62 -46.76 12.67 -4.70
C THR A 62 -46.37 11.30 -4.14
N PRO A 63 -46.28 11.12 -2.81
CA PRO A 63 -45.95 9.84 -2.21
C PRO A 63 -46.96 8.79 -2.70
N VAL A 64 -46.48 7.91 -3.56
CA VAL A 64 -47.23 6.74 -4.03
C VAL A 64 -47.38 5.84 -2.82
N ALA A 65 -48.62 5.43 -2.53
CA ALA A 65 -48.94 4.52 -1.45
C ALA A 65 -47.99 3.31 -1.48
N THR A 66 -47.35 3.04 -0.34
CA THR A 66 -46.49 1.88 -0.14
C THR A 66 -47.22 0.62 -0.64
N PRO A 67 -46.69 -0.07 -1.67
CA PRO A 67 -47.34 -1.27 -2.16
C PRO A 67 -47.34 -2.31 -1.04
N THR A 68 -48.53 -2.78 -0.69
CA THR A 68 -48.72 -3.97 0.15
C THR A 68 -47.76 -5.07 -0.34
N PRO A 69 -46.96 -5.69 0.54
CA PRO A 69 -46.05 -6.76 0.15
C PRO A 69 -46.81 -7.83 -0.62
N LEU A 70 -46.55 -7.91 -1.93
CA LEU A 70 -47.08 -8.99 -2.75
C LEU A 70 -46.46 -10.28 -2.22
N GLN A 71 -47.34 -11.16 -1.73
CA GLN A 71 -47.03 -12.51 -1.33
C GLN A 71 -46.12 -13.16 -2.39
N PRO A 72 -44.99 -13.77 -2.01
CA PRO A 72 -44.07 -14.37 -2.98
C PRO A 72 -44.82 -15.39 -3.82
N LYS A 73 -44.95 -15.09 -5.11
CA LYS A 73 -45.54 -15.98 -6.10
C LYS A 73 -44.74 -17.29 -6.09
N PRO A 74 -45.40 -18.46 -6.05
CA PRO A 74 -44.71 -19.75 -6.12
C PRO A 74 -43.72 -19.73 -7.29
N PRO A 75 -42.50 -20.30 -7.12
CA PRO A 75 -41.50 -20.30 -8.17
C PRO A 75 -42.11 -20.94 -9.42
N VAL A 76 -42.21 -20.14 -10.48
CA VAL A 76 -42.55 -20.64 -11.81
C VAL A 76 -41.48 -21.65 -12.17
N GLN A 77 -41.83 -22.93 -12.20
CA GLN A 77 -40.94 -24.00 -12.61
C GLN A 77 -40.48 -23.66 -14.03
N LYS A 78 -39.19 -23.31 -14.19
CA LYS A 78 -38.59 -23.14 -15.51
C LYS A 78 -38.84 -24.43 -16.30
N PRO A 79 -39.31 -24.35 -17.54
CA PRO A 79 -39.39 -25.50 -18.42
C PRO A 79 -38.04 -26.22 -18.39
N VAL A 80 -38.06 -27.50 -18.03
CA VAL A 80 -36.90 -28.38 -18.10
C VAL A 80 -36.54 -28.48 -19.58
N VAL A 81 -35.62 -27.63 -20.02
CA VAL A 81 -35.02 -27.73 -21.34
C VAL A 81 -34.33 -29.08 -21.38
N ALA A 82 -34.77 -29.94 -22.30
CA ALA A 82 -34.16 -31.24 -22.53
C ALA A 82 -32.65 -31.02 -22.73
N ARG A 83 -31.85 -31.64 -21.86
CA ARG A 83 -30.40 -31.59 -21.98
C ARG A 83 -30.02 -32.16 -23.36
N PRO A 84 -29.18 -31.46 -24.15
CA PRO A 84 -28.64 -32.02 -25.37
C PRO A 84 -27.95 -33.37 -25.06
N PRO A 85 -28.02 -34.34 -25.98
CA PRO A 85 -27.39 -35.64 -25.79
C PRO A 85 -25.91 -35.44 -25.45
N VAL A 86 -25.48 -36.06 -24.34
CA VAL A 86 -24.07 -36.09 -23.94
C VAL A 86 -23.29 -36.68 -25.12
N PRO A 87 -22.27 -35.97 -25.65
CA PRO A 87 -21.45 -36.51 -26.73
C PRO A 87 -20.80 -37.83 -26.27
N PRO A 88 -20.63 -38.81 -27.18
CA PRO A 88 -19.99 -40.07 -26.85
C PRO A 88 -18.58 -39.80 -26.25
N PRO A 89 -18.12 -40.63 -25.30
CA PRO A 89 -16.82 -40.48 -24.69
C PRO A 89 -15.75 -40.45 -25.80
N VAL A 90 -15.00 -39.35 -25.85
CA VAL A 90 -13.81 -39.25 -26.70
C VAL A 90 -12.85 -40.36 -26.24
N PRO A 91 -12.32 -41.20 -27.15
CA PRO A 91 -11.40 -42.26 -26.78
C PRO A 91 -10.25 -41.68 -25.97
N THR A 92 -10.06 -42.22 -24.77
CA THR A 92 -8.91 -41.93 -23.93
C THR A 92 -7.65 -42.24 -24.74
N PRO A 93 -6.73 -41.28 -24.95
CA PRO A 93 -5.51 -41.54 -25.68
C PRO A 93 -4.75 -42.68 -24.99
N THR A 94 -4.48 -43.74 -25.75
CA THR A 94 -3.62 -44.84 -25.33
C THR A 94 -2.30 -44.26 -24.83
N PRO A 95 -1.79 -44.67 -23.66
CA PRO A 95 -0.51 -44.22 -23.15
C PRO A 95 0.56 -44.48 -24.21
N ILE A 96 1.12 -43.40 -24.77
CA ILE A 96 2.26 -43.49 -25.66
C ILE A 96 3.42 -43.96 -24.79
N ALA A 97 4.06 -45.07 -25.19
CA ALA A 97 5.22 -45.61 -24.49
C ALA A 97 6.28 -44.50 -24.29
N PRO A 98 6.94 -44.45 -23.13
CA PRO A 98 7.95 -43.43 -22.85
C PRO A 98 9.04 -43.51 -23.93
N SER A 99 9.14 -42.44 -24.73
CA SER A 99 10.27 -42.21 -25.62
C SER A 99 11.57 -42.29 -24.81
N PRO A 100 12.64 -42.92 -25.32
CA PRO A 100 13.90 -43.03 -24.60
C PRO A 100 14.33 -41.65 -24.12
N THR A 101 14.50 -41.54 -22.80
CA THR A 101 15.04 -40.36 -22.14
C THR A 101 16.34 -39.97 -22.87
N PRO A 102 16.44 -38.75 -23.44
CA PRO A 102 17.69 -38.32 -24.05
C PRO A 102 18.76 -38.37 -22.98
N THR A 103 19.82 -39.13 -23.24
CA THR A 103 21.05 -39.13 -22.45
C THR A 103 21.43 -37.66 -22.20
N PRO A 104 21.66 -37.24 -20.95
CA PRO A 104 22.00 -35.87 -20.66
C PRO A 104 23.30 -35.53 -21.38
N THR A 105 23.20 -34.71 -22.42
CA THR A 105 24.34 -34.00 -22.98
C THR A 105 24.92 -33.19 -21.84
N VAL A 106 26.14 -33.54 -21.44
CA VAL A 106 26.90 -32.83 -20.41
C VAL A 106 27.00 -31.38 -20.87
N ALA A 107 26.15 -30.52 -20.29
CA ALA A 107 26.19 -29.09 -20.53
C ALA A 107 27.57 -28.61 -20.11
N ALA A 108 28.23 -27.88 -21.00
CA ALA A 108 29.54 -27.28 -20.73
C ALA A 108 29.47 -26.58 -19.37
N THR A 109 30.46 -26.87 -18.52
CA THR A 109 30.68 -26.18 -17.24
C THR A 109 30.47 -24.68 -17.47
N PRO A 110 29.46 -24.05 -16.82
CA PRO A 110 29.23 -22.64 -17.01
C PRO A 110 30.52 -21.92 -16.63
N THR A 111 31.06 -21.14 -17.57
CA THR A 111 32.09 -20.16 -17.28
C THR A 111 31.64 -19.39 -16.04
N PRO A 112 32.47 -19.26 -14.98
CA PRO A 112 32.09 -18.54 -13.78
C PRO A 112 31.54 -17.18 -14.19
N VAL A 113 30.24 -16.97 -13.95
CA VAL A 113 29.62 -15.66 -14.07
C VAL A 113 30.43 -14.76 -13.15
N ALA A 114 31.05 -13.75 -13.74
CA ALA A 114 31.86 -12.79 -13.00
C ALA A 114 31.05 -12.35 -11.78
N THR A 115 31.62 -12.56 -10.59
CA THR A 115 31.09 -12.02 -9.35
C THR A 115 30.73 -10.57 -9.62
N PRO A 116 29.45 -10.17 -9.53
CA PRO A 116 29.06 -8.79 -9.79
C PRO A 116 29.97 -7.91 -8.94
N ALA A 117 30.72 -7.05 -9.63
CA ALA A 117 31.61 -6.10 -8.97
C ALA A 117 30.76 -5.37 -7.94
N VAL A 118 31.21 -5.41 -6.67
CA VAL A 118 30.54 -4.82 -5.51
C VAL A 118 29.97 -3.47 -5.94
N GLU A 119 28.65 -3.48 -6.10
CA GLU A 119 27.88 -2.35 -6.59
C GLU A 119 28.15 -1.20 -5.63
N ALA A 120 28.53 -0.04 -6.16
CA ALA A 120 28.86 1.12 -5.35
C ALA A 120 27.72 1.36 -4.36
N SER A 121 28.06 1.42 -3.07
CA SER A 121 27.09 1.71 -2.01
C SER A 121 26.20 2.87 -2.47
N PRO A 122 24.87 2.73 -2.40
CA PRO A 122 23.96 3.74 -2.93
C PRO A 122 24.33 5.12 -2.38
N SER A 123 24.31 6.13 -3.26
CA SER A 123 24.57 7.50 -2.83
C SER A 123 23.51 7.88 -1.80
N PRO A 124 23.89 8.41 -0.63
CA PRO A 124 22.94 8.77 0.44
C PRO A 124 21.89 9.79 -0.02
N GLU A 125 22.18 10.57 -1.07
CA GLU A 125 21.26 11.53 -1.66
C GLU A 125 20.02 10.86 -2.28
N ALA A 126 20.18 9.71 -2.94
CA ALA A 126 19.07 9.02 -3.58
C ALA A 126 18.14 8.33 -2.57
N ASP A 127 18.69 7.87 -1.44
CA ASP A 127 17.90 7.36 -0.32
C ASP A 127 17.11 8.50 0.36
N GLN A 128 17.70 9.68 0.49
CA GLN A 128 17.02 10.85 1.03
C GLN A 128 15.86 11.29 0.14
N GLU A 129 16.08 11.40 -1.17
CA GLU A 129 15.01 11.72 -2.12
C GLU A 129 13.84 10.73 -1.97
N LEU A 130 14.13 9.43 -1.92
CA LEU A 130 13.10 8.41 -1.73
C LEU A 130 12.32 8.61 -0.42
N GLN A 131 13.00 8.89 0.69
CA GLN A 131 12.31 9.13 1.97
C GLN A 131 11.42 10.39 1.92
N ASP A 132 11.92 11.48 1.33
CA ASP A 132 11.16 12.72 1.18
C ASP A 132 9.92 12.48 0.31
N PHE A 133 10.06 11.73 -0.79
CA PHE A 133 8.95 11.33 -1.64
C PHE A 133 7.95 10.44 -0.92
N LEU A 134 8.39 9.49 -0.09
CA LEU A 134 7.48 8.65 0.69
C LEU A 134 6.71 9.46 1.73
N GLY A 135 7.34 10.45 2.35
CA GLY A 135 6.64 11.42 3.21
C GLY A 135 5.57 12.21 2.44
N GLN A 136 5.90 12.65 1.22
CA GLN A 136 4.93 13.34 0.34
C GLN A 136 3.80 12.40 -0.11
N PHE A 137 4.13 11.14 -0.42
CA PHE A 137 3.15 10.13 -0.82
C PHE A 137 2.16 9.87 0.31
N GLN A 138 2.66 9.63 1.53
CA GLN A 138 1.85 9.48 2.74
C GLN A 138 0.90 10.67 2.92
N SER A 139 1.41 11.88 2.70
CA SER A 139 0.61 13.12 2.76
C SER A 139 -0.46 13.19 1.66
N SER A 140 -0.17 12.67 0.46
CA SER A 140 -1.07 12.66 -0.70
C SER A 140 -2.16 11.58 -0.61
N ILE A 141 -1.82 10.38 -0.14
CA ILE A 141 -2.80 9.31 0.09
C ILE A 141 -3.63 9.54 1.35
N GLY A 142 -3.17 10.40 2.25
CA GLY A 142 -3.75 10.69 3.56
C GLY A 142 -5.09 11.43 3.57
N GLY A 143 -5.80 11.51 2.45
CA GLY A 143 -7.16 12.05 2.38
C GLY A 143 -8.12 11.32 3.33
N VAL A 144 -8.32 11.88 4.52
CA VAL A 144 -9.34 11.52 5.54
C VAL A 144 -9.13 10.18 6.28
N GLY A 145 -7.91 9.64 6.37
CA GLY A 145 -7.72 8.39 7.15
C GLY A 145 -6.29 7.95 7.49
N ALA A 146 -5.24 8.59 6.98
CA ALA A 146 -3.86 8.26 7.38
C ALA A 146 -3.55 8.75 8.82
N ASP A 147 -4.18 9.83 9.26
CA ASP A 147 -3.99 10.37 10.61
C ASP A 147 -4.77 9.57 11.67
N GLU A 148 -5.87 8.90 11.30
CA GLU A 148 -6.59 7.99 12.21
C GLU A 148 -5.84 6.66 12.45
N THR A 149 -4.91 6.29 11.56
CA THR A 149 -4.07 5.10 11.75
C THR A 149 -2.75 5.39 12.45
N ALA A 150 -2.41 6.67 12.66
CA ALA A 150 -1.25 7.08 13.46
C ALA A 150 -1.45 6.67 14.93
N GLY A 151 -1.09 5.43 15.25
CA GLY A 151 -1.23 4.81 16.58
C GLY A 151 -2.17 3.60 16.65
N LEU A 152 -2.92 3.27 15.59
CA LEU A 152 -3.76 2.06 15.55
C LEU A 152 -3.05 0.83 14.97
N GLY A 153 -1.78 0.98 14.58
CA GLY A 153 -1.01 -0.09 13.96
C GLY A 153 -1.51 -0.44 12.55
N ILE A 154 -0.69 -1.18 11.83
CA ILE A 154 -1.06 -1.68 10.50
C ILE A 154 -1.99 -2.88 10.70
N PRO A 155 -3.22 -2.87 10.17
CA PRO A 155 -4.17 -3.98 10.33
C PRO A 155 -3.75 -5.19 9.48
N TYR A 156 -2.79 -5.96 10.01
CA TYR A 156 -2.16 -7.11 9.36
C TYR A 156 -3.15 -8.19 8.92
N TYR A 157 -4.28 -8.34 9.62
CA TYR A 157 -5.35 -9.29 9.29
C TYR A 157 -6.06 -8.99 7.96
N LEU A 158 -5.82 -7.82 7.36
CA LEU A 158 -6.35 -7.46 6.04
C LEU A 158 -5.39 -7.79 4.89
N PHE A 159 -4.18 -8.27 5.17
CA PHE A 159 -3.32 -8.87 4.16
C PHE A 159 -3.86 -10.25 3.75
N GLN A 160 -3.66 -10.63 2.48
CA GLN A 160 -4.04 -11.97 2.02
C GLN A 160 -3.10 -13.06 2.56
N GLN A 161 -1.82 -12.73 2.76
CA GLN A 161 -0.77 -13.63 3.26
C GLN A 161 0.13 -12.86 4.26
N PRO A 162 -0.37 -12.51 5.46
CA PRO A 162 0.37 -11.71 6.43
C PRO A 162 1.72 -12.32 6.85
N GLU A 163 1.85 -13.64 6.84
CA GLU A 163 3.07 -14.39 7.19
C GLU A 163 4.27 -14.11 6.27
N LEU A 164 4.04 -13.51 5.10
CA LEU A 164 5.11 -13.06 4.20
C LEU A 164 5.64 -11.66 4.52
N PHE A 165 4.90 -10.89 5.31
CA PHE A 165 5.24 -9.50 5.65
C PHE A 165 5.63 -9.33 7.11
N PHE A 166 5.19 -10.24 7.97
CA PHE A 166 5.41 -10.21 9.40
C PHE A 166 5.96 -11.55 9.90
N THR A 167 6.76 -11.50 10.96
CA THR A 167 7.30 -12.73 11.56
C THR A 167 6.17 -13.54 12.22
N PRO A 168 6.15 -14.88 12.10
CA PRO A 168 5.09 -15.72 12.65
C PRO A 168 4.87 -15.50 14.15
N ASP A 169 5.96 -15.37 14.91
CA ASP A 169 5.91 -15.14 16.37
C ASP A 169 5.24 -13.81 16.70
N SER A 170 5.48 -12.77 15.88
CA SER A 170 4.89 -11.45 16.10
C SER A 170 3.41 -11.40 15.73
N LEU A 171 2.97 -12.17 14.73
CA LEU A 171 1.55 -12.31 14.40
C LEU A 171 0.79 -12.97 15.55
N ALA A 172 1.35 -14.05 16.11
CA ALA A 172 0.76 -14.72 17.27
C ALA A 172 0.69 -13.81 18.50
N ALA A 173 1.72 -12.98 18.72
CA ALA A 173 1.73 -11.97 19.79
C ALA A 173 0.68 -10.88 19.56
N ALA A 174 0.54 -10.40 18.32
CA ALA A 174 -0.46 -9.41 17.93
C ALA A 174 -1.89 -9.92 18.18
N ASP A 175 -2.18 -11.16 17.79
CA ASP A 175 -3.49 -11.78 18.01
C ASP A 175 -3.81 -11.96 19.51
N SER A 176 -2.79 -12.19 20.34
CA SER A 176 -2.97 -12.48 21.76
C SER A 176 -3.09 -11.22 22.61
N ASN A 177 -2.27 -10.20 22.33
CA ASN A 177 -2.06 -9.06 23.22
C ASN A 177 -2.25 -7.70 22.54
N GLY A 178 -2.60 -7.67 21.25
CA GLY A 178 -2.72 -6.43 20.47
C GLY A 178 -1.38 -5.71 20.23
N THR A 179 -0.26 -6.42 20.35
CA THR A 179 1.06 -5.86 20.04
C THR A 179 1.21 -5.63 18.55
N GLU A 180 1.92 -4.59 18.14
CA GLU A 180 2.21 -4.38 16.73
C GLU A 180 3.11 -5.52 16.19
N PRO A 181 2.73 -6.16 15.06
CA PRO A 181 3.52 -7.24 14.49
C PRO A 181 4.86 -6.71 13.95
N VAL A 182 5.89 -7.54 14.06
CA VAL A 182 7.25 -7.24 13.62
C VAL A 182 7.39 -7.62 12.15
N ARG A 183 7.77 -6.66 11.33
CA ARG A 183 7.98 -6.82 9.87
C ARG A 183 9.13 -7.79 9.58
N VAL A 184 9.06 -8.51 8.46
CA VAL A 184 10.19 -9.32 8.00
C VAL A 184 11.34 -8.43 7.52
N ASP A 185 12.56 -8.97 7.57
CA ASP A 185 13.76 -8.27 7.10
C ASP A 185 13.65 -7.91 5.60
N GLY A 186 14.09 -6.70 5.26
CA GLY A 186 14.06 -6.16 3.91
C GLY A 186 12.84 -5.28 3.59
N ILE A 187 11.83 -5.21 4.47
CA ILE A 187 10.75 -4.22 4.36
C ILE A 187 11.24 -2.90 4.96
N ASP A 188 11.32 -1.87 4.13
CA ASP A 188 11.60 -0.50 4.57
C ASP A 188 10.34 0.11 5.19
N ASP A 189 9.20 0.04 4.48
CA ASP A 189 7.94 0.60 4.98
C ASP A 189 6.68 -0.09 4.45
N ILE A 190 5.56 0.12 5.14
CA ILE A 190 4.23 -0.36 4.76
C ILE A 190 3.24 0.79 4.91
N LEU A 191 2.60 1.17 3.81
CA LEU A 191 1.64 2.26 3.76
C LEU A 191 0.24 1.72 3.47
N TRP A 192 -0.76 2.44 3.96
CA TRP A 192 -2.18 2.14 3.76
C TRP A 192 -2.82 3.22 2.89
N ALA A 193 -3.26 2.85 1.69
CA ALA A 193 -4.03 3.72 0.80
C ALA A 193 -5.53 3.37 0.90
N SER A 194 -6.23 4.09 1.77
CA SER A 194 -7.65 3.87 2.05
C SER A 194 -8.52 4.19 0.82
N ARG A 195 -9.50 3.32 0.53
CA ARG A 195 -10.49 3.44 -0.55
C ARG A 195 -9.90 3.55 -1.95
N LYS A 196 -8.64 3.16 -2.12
CA LYS A 196 -7.98 3.11 -3.43
C LYS A 196 -7.76 1.66 -3.86
N ARG A 197 -7.91 1.43 -5.15
CA ARG A 197 -7.57 0.15 -5.80
C ARG A 197 -6.09 0.16 -6.22
N PRO A 198 -5.44 -1.01 -6.38
CA PRO A 198 -4.02 -1.08 -6.75
C PRO A 198 -3.68 -0.31 -8.02
N ASP A 199 -4.54 -0.34 -9.04
CA ASP A 199 -4.35 0.39 -10.29
C ASP A 199 -4.34 1.91 -10.09
N ALA A 200 -5.24 2.44 -9.25
CA ALA A 200 -5.26 3.87 -8.92
C ALA A 200 -4.03 4.29 -8.12
N VAL A 201 -3.62 3.47 -7.14
CA VAL A 201 -2.39 3.71 -6.37
C VAL A 201 -1.16 3.69 -7.26
N TYR A 202 -1.07 2.76 -8.20
CA TYR A 202 0.02 2.69 -9.17
C TYR A 202 0.12 3.96 -10.01
N GLN A 203 -1.00 4.49 -10.53
CA GLN A 203 -0.99 5.74 -11.31
C GLN A 203 -0.50 6.95 -10.49
N GLU A 204 -0.91 7.04 -9.22
CA GLU A 204 -0.42 8.08 -8.32
C GLU A 204 1.07 7.94 -8.02
N LEU A 205 1.56 6.71 -7.81
CA LEU A 205 3.00 6.45 -7.67
C LEU A 205 3.75 6.87 -8.93
N GLN A 206 3.28 6.51 -10.13
CA GLN A 206 3.92 6.95 -11.38
C GLN A 206 3.99 8.47 -11.52
N THR A 207 2.99 9.18 -11.01
CA THR A 207 2.93 10.65 -11.07
C THR A 207 3.87 11.29 -10.06
N LEU A 208 3.92 10.73 -8.84
CA LEU A 208 4.75 11.26 -7.76
C LEU A 208 6.23 10.94 -7.95
N PHE A 209 6.53 9.75 -8.47
CA PHE A 209 7.88 9.28 -8.75
C PHE A 209 8.29 9.62 -10.20
N GLU A 210 8.09 10.87 -10.60
CA GLU A 210 8.52 11.34 -11.91
C GLU A 210 10.04 11.16 -12.06
N GLY A 211 10.47 10.57 -13.19
CA GLY A 211 11.87 10.26 -13.45
C GLY A 211 12.36 8.91 -12.88
N PHE A 212 11.54 8.19 -12.11
CA PHE A 212 11.79 6.79 -11.82
C PHE A 212 11.21 5.89 -12.93
N SER A 213 11.83 4.73 -13.13
CA SER A 213 11.28 3.68 -14.00
C SER A 213 10.60 2.61 -13.17
N PHE A 214 9.37 2.25 -13.54
CA PHE A 214 8.60 1.17 -12.93
C PHE A 214 8.56 -0.02 -13.89
N THR A 215 9.03 -1.18 -13.43
CA THR A 215 8.99 -2.44 -14.17
C THR A 215 8.29 -3.49 -13.33
N GLU A 216 7.30 -4.19 -13.89
CA GLU A 216 6.65 -5.29 -13.20
C GLU A 216 7.65 -6.43 -12.95
N ALA A 217 7.81 -6.85 -11.70
CA ALA A 217 8.76 -7.84 -11.23
C ALA A 217 8.08 -9.15 -10.76
N GLY A 218 6.75 -9.26 -10.95
CA GLY A 218 5.95 -10.45 -10.63
C GLY A 218 4.89 -10.17 -9.58
N GLU A 219 4.55 -11.18 -8.78
CA GLU A 219 3.58 -11.11 -7.70
C GLU A 219 4.22 -11.55 -6.38
N TYR A 220 3.80 -10.94 -5.27
CA TYR A 220 4.23 -11.34 -3.93
C TYR A 220 3.10 -11.11 -2.92
N GLY A 221 2.79 -12.10 -2.09
CA GLY A 221 1.77 -11.97 -1.03
C GLY A 221 0.40 -11.50 -1.47
N GLY A 222 -0.02 -11.85 -2.70
CA GLY A 222 -1.33 -11.50 -3.26
C GLY A 222 -1.43 -10.11 -3.89
N GLY A 223 -0.30 -9.45 -4.12
CA GLY A 223 -0.19 -8.17 -4.82
C GLY A 223 0.82 -8.19 -5.97
N THR A 224 0.75 -7.18 -6.84
CA THR A 224 1.71 -7.00 -7.93
C THR A 224 2.96 -6.30 -7.41
N LEU A 225 4.12 -6.87 -7.72
CA LEU A 225 5.43 -6.36 -7.35
C LEU A 225 6.01 -5.55 -8.51
N TYR A 226 6.47 -4.34 -8.21
CA TYR A 226 7.13 -3.46 -9.17
C TYR A 226 8.55 -3.17 -8.70
N GLN A 227 9.53 -3.36 -9.58
CA GLN A 227 10.86 -2.82 -9.41
C GLN A 227 10.85 -1.34 -9.82
N VAL A 228 11.36 -0.49 -8.93
CA VAL A 228 11.44 0.96 -9.11
C VAL A 228 12.90 1.38 -9.12
N THR A 229 13.33 2.04 -10.19
CA THR A 229 14.75 2.40 -10.39
C THR A 229 14.95 3.87 -10.74
N LYS A 230 15.94 4.51 -10.12
CA LYS A 230 16.46 5.84 -10.49
C LYS A 230 17.96 5.89 -10.25
N GLY A 231 18.74 6.09 -11.32
CA GLY A 231 20.20 5.98 -11.25
C GLY A 231 20.63 4.58 -10.82
N SER A 232 21.40 4.49 -9.73
CA SER A 232 21.84 3.23 -9.11
C SER A 232 20.90 2.72 -8.01
N THR A 233 19.85 3.48 -7.67
CA THR A 233 18.93 3.10 -6.60
C THR A 233 17.86 2.18 -7.15
N VAL A 234 17.74 1.01 -6.53
CA VAL A 234 16.70 0.01 -6.80
C VAL A 234 15.87 -0.19 -5.53
N ARG A 235 14.56 -0.21 -5.69
CA ARG A 235 13.57 -0.60 -4.66
C ARG A 235 12.49 -1.46 -5.28
N PHE A 236 11.74 -2.15 -4.44
CA PHE A 236 10.58 -2.90 -4.88
C PHE A 236 9.33 -2.43 -4.15
N ILE A 237 8.27 -2.16 -4.88
CA ILE A 237 6.98 -1.74 -4.35
C ILE A 237 5.96 -2.83 -4.64
N ASN A 238 5.36 -3.39 -3.60
CA ASN A 238 4.30 -4.37 -3.73
C ASN A 238 2.94 -3.73 -3.42
N LEU A 239 2.00 -3.83 -4.37
CA LEU A 239 0.66 -3.27 -4.26
C LEU A 239 -0.35 -4.38 -3.98
N ILE A 240 -0.83 -4.45 -2.74
CA ILE A 240 -1.67 -5.55 -2.27
C ILE A 240 -3.06 -5.01 -1.97
N GLN A 241 -4.07 -5.53 -2.66
CA GLN A 241 -5.45 -5.24 -2.30
C GLN A 241 -5.77 -5.92 -0.96
N SER A 242 -6.31 -5.15 -0.02
CA SER A 242 -6.88 -5.67 1.23
C SER A 242 -7.93 -6.75 0.98
N THR A 243 -8.06 -7.70 1.91
CA THR A 243 -9.03 -8.82 1.81
C THR A 243 -10.48 -8.35 1.73
N ASP A 244 -10.81 -7.22 2.35
CA ASP A 244 -12.13 -6.57 2.29
C ASP A 244 -12.31 -5.63 1.08
N ARG A 245 -11.24 -5.43 0.28
CA ARG A 245 -11.17 -4.56 -0.89
C ARG A 245 -11.45 -3.09 -0.58
N THR A 246 -11.32 -2.66 0.66
CA THR A 246 -11.54 -1.27 1.06
C THR A 246 -10.29 -0.42 0.97
N ALA A 247 -9.11 -1.04 0.89
CA ALA A 247 -7.82 -0.36 0.82
C ALA A 247 -6.81 -1.11 -0.06
N THR A 248 -5.70 -0.44 -0.36
CA THR A 248 -4.50 -1.04 -0.94
C THR A 248 -3.33 -0.81 0.01
N PHE A 249 -2.60 -1.87 0.33
CA PHE A 249 -1.32 -1.77 1.02
C PHE A 249 -0.22 -1.52 0.00
N VAL A 250 0.70 -0.61 0.34
CA VAL A 250 1.91 -0.32 -0.43
C VAL A 250 3.08 -0.75 0.43
N VAL A 251 3.69 -1.90 0.11
CA VAL A 251 4.84 -2.42 0.84
C VAL A 251 6.11 -2.11 0.07
N ILE A 252 7.08 -1.49 0.73
CA ILE A 252 8.31 -1.03 0.13
C ILE A 252 9.45 -1.88 0.64
N TRP A 253 10.19 -2.47 -0.27
CA TRP A 253 11.30 -3.37 0.02
C TRP A 253 12.62 -2.78 -0.49
N ASN A 254 13.68 -2.97 0.29
CA ASN A 254 15.05 -2.65 -0.09
C ASN A 254 15.75 -3.73 -0.91
N ARG A 255 15.11 -4.89 -1.10
CA ARG A 255 15.57 -6.00 -1.92
C ARG A 255 14.38 -6.72 -2.56
N ASP A 256 14.64 -7.55 -3.57
CA ASP A 256 13.58 -8.36 -4.19
C ASP A 256 13.07 -9.41 -3.17
N PRO A 257 11.79 -9.35 -2.75
CA PRO A 257 11.24 -10.31 -1.78
C PRO A 257 11.12 -11.74 -2.34
N ASN A 258 11.22 -11.92 -3.66
CA ASN A 258 11.26 -13.25 -4.28
C ASN A 258 12.65 -13.90 -4.21
N VAL A 259 13.69 -13.12 -3.95
CA VAL A 259 15.04 -13.64 -3.76
C VAL A 259 15.24 -13.88 -2.26
N PRO A 260 15.43 -15.13 -1.82
CA PRO A 260 15.65 -15.41 -0.42
C PRO A 260 16.86 -14.61 0.07
N ALA A 261 16.73 -14.00 1.25
CA ALA A 261 17.84 -13.34 1.91
C ALA A 261 19.03 -14.29 1.87
N ALA A 262 20.15 -13.88 1.25
CA ALA A 262 21.37 -14.66 1.32
C ALA A 262 21.61 -14.90 2.80
N THR A 263 21.45 -16.16 3.23
CA THR A 263 21.55 -16.51 4.64
C THR A 263 22.94 -16.05 5.01
N ALA A 264 23.03 -14.94 5.77
CA ALA A 264 24.29 -14.40 6.21
C ALA A 264 24.93 -15.57 6.92
N THR A 265 25.90 -16.19 6.24
CA THR A 265 26.54 -17.39 6.73
C THR A 265 27.36 -16.83 7.87
N MET A 266 26.76 -16.79 9.07
CA MET A 266 27.42 -16.26 10.24
C MET A 266 28.73 -17.03 10.30
N PRO A 267 29.88 -16.35 10.20
CA PRO A 267 31.16 -17.03 10.24
C PRO A 267 31.14 -17.82 11.54
N VAL A 268 31.11 -19.15 11.43
CA VAL A 268 31.16 -20.03 12.59
C VAL A 268 32.39 -19.57 13.35
N PRO A 269 32.24 -19.05 14.60
CA PRO A 269 33.35 -18.51 15.32
C PRO A 269 34.42 -19.59 15.38
N ALA A 270 35.57 -19.31 14.77
CA ALA A 270 36.68 -20.24 14.73
C ALA A 270 36.96 -20.64 16.18
N ALA A 271 36.77 -21.92 16.50
CA ALA A 271 36.97 -22.45 17.83
C ALA A 271 38.40 -22.06 18.26
N ALA A 272 38.49 -21.22 19.29
CA ALA A 272 39.77 -20.88 19.90
C ALA A 272 40.37 -22.18 20.44
N GLN A 273 41.52 -22.57 19.88
CA GLN A 273 42.36 -23.67 20.37
C GLN A 273 43.26 -23.19 21.50
#